data_AF-A0A6B3C937-F1
#
_entry.id   AF-A0A6B3C937-F1
#
_cell.length_a   1.000
_cell.length_b   1.000
_cell.length_c   1.000
_cell.angle_alpha   90.00
_cell.angle_beta   90.00
_cell.angle_gamma   90.00
#
_symmetry.space_group_name_H-M   'P 1'
#
loop_
_entity.id
_entity.type
_entity.pdbx_description
1 polymer ?
#
loop_
_entity_poly.entity_id
_entity_poly.type
_entity_poly.pdbx_seq_one_letter_code
_entity_poly.pdbx_strand_id
1 'polypeptide(L)' 'AEEVAQEAVDRFGLPEEPQLVRDALAGEDDAEDAQWLVVVEDPRERLDAGSLDDLAAEYEGWLEAP' A
#
# COMPACT_ATOMS: atom_id res chain seq x y z
N ALA A 1 0.05 -8.14 -0.78
CA ALA A 1 1.05 -7.06 -0.65
C ALA A 1 1.83 -6.89 -1.96
N GLU A 2 2.60 -7.89 -2.41
CA GLU A 2 3.36 -7.81 -3.67
C GLU A 2 2.47 -7.55 -4.90
N GLU A 3 1.32 -8.22 -4.99
CA GLU A 3 0.36 -7.98 -6.08
C GLU A 3 -0.15 -6.53 -6.12
N VAL A 4 -0.44 -5.95 -4.94
CA VAL A 4 -0.87 -4.55 -4.81
C VAL A 4 0.24 -3.59 -5.23
N ALA A 5 1.49 -3.88 -4.86
CA ALA A 5 2.64 -3.06 -5.26
C ALA A 5 2.81 -3.07 -6.79
N GLN A 6 2.67 -4.23 -7.43
CA GLN A 6 2.75 -4.34 -8.88
C GLN A 6 1.59 -3.61 -9.57
N GLU A 7 0.35 -3.81 -9.12
CA GLU A 7 -0.81 -3.10 -9.65
C GLU A 7 -0.68 -1.58 -9.47
N ALA A 8 -0.11 -1.10 -8.36
CA ALA A 8 0.15 0.32 -8.16
C ALA A 8 1.14 0.88 -9.20
N VAL A 9 2.22 0.13 -9.53
CA VAL A 9 3.16 0.52 -10.60
C VAL A 9 2.46 0.58 -11.94
N ASP A 10 1.70 -0.45 -12.29
CA ASP A 10 1.03 -0.57 -13.59
C ASP A 10 -0.09 0.46 -13.77
N ARG A 11 -0.89 0.71 -12.72
CA ARG A 11 -2.04 1.61 -12.75
C ARG A 11 -1.64 3.08 -12.69
N PHE A 12 -0.61 3.43 -11.90
CA PHE A 12 -0.22 4.82 -11.66
C PHE A 12 1.06 5.26 -12.37
N GLY A 13 1.78 4.34 -13.03
CA GLY A 13 3.03 4.63 -13.73
C GLY A 13 4.08 5.18 -12.77
N LEU A 14 4.25 4.51 -11.64
CA LEU A 14 5.21 4.91 -10.61
C LEU A 14 6.65 4.82 -11.17
N PRO A 15 7.52 5.80 -10.83
CA PRO A 15 8.90 5.79 -11.31
C PRO A 15 9.74 4.67 -10.69
N GLU A 16 9.33 4.18 -9.52
CA GLU A 16 10.04 3.21 -8.68
C GLU A 16 9.03 2.22 -8.09
N GLU A 17 9.50 1.01 -7.75
CA GLU A 17 8.67 0.00 -7.12
C GLU A 17 8.32 0.41 -5.67
N PRO A 18 7.03 0.31 -5.26
CA PRO A 18 6.61 0.63 -3.91
C PRO A 18 7.33 -0.21 -2.85
N GLN A 19 7.66 0.41 -1.72
CA GLN A 19 8.25 -0.31 -0.60
C GLN A 19 7.17 -1.09 0.16
N LEU A 20 7.44 -2.37 0.43
CA LEU A 20 6.60 -3.18 1.30
C LEU A 20 7.10 -3.11 2.75
N VAL A 21 6.24 -2.67 3.66
CA VAL A 21 6.51 -2.64 5.10
C VAL A 21 5.54 -3.59 5.79
N ARG A 22 6.07 -4.50 6.61
CA ARG A 22 5.27 -5.36 7.48
C ARG A 22 5.17 -4.71 8.85
N ASP A 23 3.96 -4.48 9.33
CA ASP A 23 3.70 -3.94 10.65
C ASP A 23 2.90 -4.98 11.48
N ALA A 24 3.34 -5.24 12.70
CA ALA A 24 2.72 -6.24 13.57
C ALA A 24 1.50 -5.62 14.26
N LEU A 25 0.33 -6.24 14.10
CA LEU A 25 -0.85 -5.79 14.83
C LEU A 25 -0.69 -6.17 16.30
N ALA A 26 -1.04 -5.25 17.21
CA ALA A 26 -0.73 -5.40 18.62
C ALA A 26 -1.45 -6.61 19.25
N GLY A 27 -0.75 -7.73 19.43
CA GLY A 27 -1.28 -8.90 20.11
C GLY A 27 -0.52 -10.19 19.81
N GLU A 28 0.58 -10.38 20.52
CA GLU A 28 1.34 -11.65 20.64
C GLU A 28 2.09 -12.11 19.38
N ASP A 29 3.35 -12.51 19.59
CA ASP A 29 4.41 -12.76 18.60
C ASP A 29 4.18 -14.05 17.76
N ASP A 30 2.93 -14.43 17.49
CA ASP A 30 2.60 -15.48 16.54
C ASP A 30 2.36 -14.84 15.17
N ALA A 31 3.01 -15.40 14.14
CA ALA A 31 3.22 -14.79 12.83
C ALA A 31 1.95 -14.50 11.99
N GLU A 32 0.77 -14.58 12.59
CA GLU A 32 -0.54 -14.60 11.94
C GLU A 32 -1.25 -13.24 11.92
N ASP A 33 -0.90 -12.30 12.80
CA ASP A 33 -1.48 -10.95 12.86
C ASP A 33 -0.47 -9.86 12.43
N ALA A 34 -0.29 -9.72 11.13
CA ALA A 34 0.51 -8.63 10.56
C ALA A 34 -0.24 -7.94 9.42
N GLN A 35 -0.14 -6.61 9.40
CA GLN A 35 -0.56 -5.80 8.27
C GLN A 35 0.62 -5.53 7.33
N TRP A 36 0.33 -5.35 6.05
CA TRP A 36 1.31 -4.97 5.04
C TRP A 36 0.95 -3.61 4.47
N LEU A 37 1.92 -2.70 4.48
CA LEU A 37 1.82 -1.38 3.89
C LEU A 37 2.57 -1.37 2.56
N VAL A 38 1.93 -0.80 1.53
CA VAL A 38 2.53 -0.51 0.24
C VAL A 38 2.82 0.98 0.20
N VAL A 39 4.06 1.36 0.46
CA VAL A 39 4.48 2.78 0.56
C VAL A 39 4.83 3.28 -0.83
N VAL A 40 4.09 4.29 -1.29
CA VAL A 40 4.29 4.94 -2.58
C VAL A 40 4.81 6.36 -2.37
N GLU A 41 5.94 6.68 -2.98
CA GLU A 41 6.48 8.04 -2.97
C GLU A 41 5.87 8.88 -4.10
N ASP A 42 5.27 10.01 -3.74
CA ASP A 42 4.73 10.97 -4.70
C ASP A 42 5.18 12.41 -4.39
N PRO A 43 6.48 12.72 -4.55
CA PRO A 43 7.03 14.04 -4.24
C PRO A 43 6.48 15.17 -5.13
N ARG A 44 5.69 14.83 -6.15
CA ARG A 44 5.09 15.77 -7.10
C ARG A 44 3.56 15.86 -6.97
N GLU A 45 2.97 15.20 -5.97
CA GLU A 45 1.53 15.23 -5.69
C GLU A 45 0.67 14.94 -6.95
N ARG A 46 1.09 13.95 -7.75
CA ARG A 46 0.41 13.54 -8.98
C ARG A 46 -0.60 12.42 -8.76
N LEU A 47 -0.48 11.67 -7.67
CA LEU A 47 -1.37 10.57 -7.36
C LEU A 47 -2.67 11.11 -6.79
N ASP A 48 -3.78 10.65 -7.36
CA ASP A 48 -5.10 10.95 -6.85
C ASP A 48 -5.39 10.04 -5.65
N ALA A 49 -5.70 10.67 -4.51
CA ALA A 49 -5.98 9.93 -3.27
C ALA A 49 -7.23 9.03 -3.39
N GLY A 50 -8.24 9.43 -4.17
CA GLY A 50 -9.43 8.61 -4.40
C GLY A 50 -9.09 7.32 -5.14
N SER A 51 -8.25 7.41 -6.16
CA SER A 51 -7.79 6.26 -6.94
C SER A 51 -6.91 5.31 -6.11
N LEU A 52 -6.12 5.85 -5.17
CA LEU A 52 -5.35 5.04 -4.22
C LEU A 52 -6.26 4.34 -3.20
N ASP A 53 -7.30 5.00 -2.72
CA ASP A 53 -8.31 4.41 -1.83
C ASP A 53 -9.11 3.31 -2.52
N ASP A 54 -9.53 3.53 -3.78
CA ASP A 54 -10.19 2.52 -4.61
C ASP A 54 -9.31 1.28 -4.80
N LEU A 55 -8.00 1.47 -5.05
CA LEU A 55 -7.05 0.35 -5.14
C LEU A 55 -6.96 -0.39 -3.79
N ALA A 56 -6.84 0.33 -2.68
CA ALA A 56 -6.76 -0.31 -1.36
C ALA A 56 -8.02 -1.13 -1.06
N ALA A 57 -9.20 -0.59 -1.36
CA ALA A 57 -10.49 -1.26 -1.16
C ALA A 57 -10.66 -2.52 -2.02
N GLU A 58 -10.12 -2.54 -3.25
CA GLU A 58 -10.10 -3.72 -4.13
C GLU A 58 -9.40 -4.92 -3.47
N TYR A 59 -8.45 -4.64 -2.58
CA TYR A 59 -7.66 -5.61 -1.83
C TYR A 59 -8.05 -5.74 -0.36
N GLU A 60 -9.26 -5.29 -0.01
CA GLU A 60 -9.80 -5.31 1.36
C GLU A 60 -8.94 -4.51 2.37
N GLY A 61 -8.13 -3.57 1.87
CA GLY A 61 -7.30 -2.66 2.65
C GLY A 61 -7.90 -1.27 2.81
N TRP A 62 -7.08 -0.33 3.27
CA TRP A 62 -7.43 1.09 3.40
C TRP A 62 -6.25 1.97 2.98
N LEU A 63 -6.53 3.20 2.56
CA LEU A 63 -5.50 4.21 2.38
C LEU A 63 -5.09 4.78 3.75
N GLU A 64 -3.81 4.63 4.12
CA GLU A 64 -3.26 5.27 5.31
C GLU A 64 -3.22 6.79 5.16
N ALA A 65 -3.67 7.50 6.19
CA ALA A 65 -3.51 8.95 6.26
C ALA A 65 -2.03 9.29 6.57
N PRO A 66 -1.43 10.28 5.89
CA PRO A 66 -0.04 10.70 6.12
C PRO A 66 0.17 11.41 7.47
#